data_AF-A0A452XVC2-F1
#
_entry.id   AF-A0A452XVC2-F1
#
_cell.length_a   1.000
_cell.length_b   1.000
_cell.length_c   1.000
_cell.angle_alpha   90.00
_cell.angle_beta   90.00
_cell.angle_gamma   90.00
#
_symmetry.space_group_name_H-M   'P 1'
#
loop_
_entity.id
_entity.type
_entity.pdbx_description
1 polymer ?
#
loop_
_entity_poly.entity_id
_entity_poly.type
_entity_poly.pdbx_seq_one_letter_code
_entity_poly.pdbx_strand_id
1 'polypeptide(L)'
;SPPTEEAAKLTEPLTKEDLVAYLASGCKPKENWRIGTEHEKFGFDVETLRPITYDQISAILNGLSERFEWDKIMEENHVIGLKQVLYLERNMIYMVFTQ
;
A
#
# COMPACT_ATOMS: atom_id res chain seq x y z
N SER A 1 38.85 21.62 1.13
CA SER A 1 38.50 20.25 0.70
C SER A 1 37.32 19.79 1.53
N PRO A 2 36.20 19.36 0.95
CA PRO A 2 35.15 18.73 1.75
C PRO A 2 35.67 17.38 2.29
N PRO A 3 35.35 16.99 3.54
CA PRO A 3 35.86 15.79 4.15
C PRO A 3 35.04 14.56 3.76
N THR A 4 35.78 13.47 3.54
CA THR A 4 35.52 12.11 4.04
C THR A 4 34.12 11.54 3.77
N GLU A 5 33.99 10.97 2.57
CA GLU A 5 33.54 9.60 2.31
C GLU A 5 33.20 8.77 3.57
N GLU A 6 32.03 9.04 4.17
CA GLU A 6 31.51 8.29 5.31
C GLU A 6 30.91 6.99 4.77
N ALA A 7 31.79 6.00 4.59
CA ALA A 7 31.58 4.58 4.37
C ALA A 7 30.15 4.18 3.95
N ALA A 8 29.88 4.28 2.65
CA ALA A 8 28.86 3.44 2.04
C ALA A 8 29.21 1.99 2.40
N LYS A 9 28.40 1.35 3.27
CA LYS A 9 28.44 -0.10 3.41
C LYS A 9 28.32 -0.67 2.00
N LEU A 10 29.33 -1.38 1.54
CA LEU A 10 29.31 -2.13 0.29
C LEU A 10 28.13 -3.10 0.36
N THR A 11 27.01 -2.73 -0.23
CA THR A 11 25.90 -3.66 -0.45
C THR A 11 26.25 -4.47 -1.68
N GLU A 12 26.46 -5.76 -1.51
CA GLU A 12 26.67 -6.67 -2.65
C GLU A 12 25.42 -6.64 -3.55
N PRO A 13 25.59 -6.66 -4.90
CA PRO A 13 24.47 -6.77 -5.81
C PRO A 13 23.67 -8.06 -5.55
N LEU A 14 22.35 -7.98 -5.67
CA LEU A 14 21.49 -9.15 -5.55
C LEU A 14 21.88 -10.21 -6.59
N THR A 15 22.07 -11.43 -6.12
CA THR A 15 22.28 -12.61 -6.95
C THR A 15 20.93 -13.21 -7.35
N LYS A 16 20.96 -14.16 -8.30
CA LYS A 16 19.78 -14.95 -8.64
C LYS A 16 19.28 -15.74 -7.42
N GLU A 17 20.20 -16.25 -6.61
CA GLU A 17 19.95 -17.04 -5.42
C GLU A 17 19.18 -16.22 -4.38
N ASP A 18 19.50 -14.93 -4.23
CA ASP A 18 18.77 -14.02 -3.34
C ASP A 18 17.31 -13.84 -3.76
N LEU A 19 17.04 -13.71 -5.07
CA LEU A 19 15.68 -13.57 -5.60
C LEU A 19 14.86 -14.86 -5.39
N VAL A 20 15.49 -16.02 -5.57
CA VAL A 20 14.87 -17.33 -5.27
C VAL A 20 14.58 -17.47 -3.78
N ALA A 21 15.56 -17.11 -2.94
CA ALA A 21 15.42 -17.15 -1.49
C ALA A 21 14.31 -16.21 -0.98
N TYR A 22 14.16 -15.03 -1.57
CA TYR A 22 13.09 -14.08 -1.24
C TYR A 22 11.70 -14.69 -1.48
N LEU A 23 11.46 -15.33 -2.63
CA LEU A 23 10.19 -16.03 -2.89
C LEU A 23 9.98 -17.22 -1.95
N ALA A 24 11.03 -18.02 -1.73
CA ALA A 24 10.98 -19.17 -0.82
C ALA A 24 10.67 -18.78 0.63
N SER A 25 11.06 -17.57 1.05
CA SER A 25 10.73 -17.03 2.38
C SER A 25 9.21 -16.83 2.59
N GLY A 26 8.42 -16.83 1.51
CA GLY A 26 6.96 -16.79 1.56
C GLY A 26 6.29 -18.12 1.94
N CYS A 27 7.02 -19.24 1.97
CA CYS A 27 6.49 -20.55 2.37
C CYS A 27 6.08 -20.54 3.85
N LYS A 28 4.82 -20.87 4.14
CA LYS A 28 4.25 -20.88 5.50
C LYS A 28 3.71 -22.27 5.85
N PRO A 29 3.84 -22.73 7.11
CA PRO A 29 3.19 -23.95 7.54
C PRO A 29 1.66 -23.76 7.57
N LYS A 30 0.91 -24.86 7.54
CA LYS A 30 -0.54 -24.84 7.31
C LYS A 30 -1.29 -23.99 8.35
N GLU A 31 -0.85 -24.03 9.61
CA GLU A 31 -1.36 -23.24 10.72
C GLU A 31 -1.22 -21.72 10.53
N ASN A 32 -0.34 -21.29 9.63
CA ASN A 32 -0.08 -19.89 9.30
C ASN A 32 -0.68 -19.46 7.95
N TRP A 33 -1.43 -20.33 7.27
CA TRP A 33 -2.14 -19.95 6.06
C TRP A 33 -3.25 -18.94 6.37
N ARG A 34 -3.44 -17.98 5.47
CA ARG A 34 -4.47 -16.92 5.56
C ARG A 34 -5.12 -16.74 4.19
N ILE A 35 -6.29 -16.13 4.18
CA ILE A 35 -7.00 -15.75 2.96
C ILE A 35 -6.95 -14.23 2.86
N GLY A 36 -6.38 -13.71 1.77
CA GLY A 36 -6.48 -12.31 1.39
C GLY A 36 -7.52 -12.17 0.29
N THR A 37 -8.29 -11.09 0.33
CA THR A 37 -9.28 -10.76 -0.71
C THR A 37 -9.03 -9.35 -1.20
N GLU A 38 -9.00 -9.19 -2.52
CA GLU A 38 -8.87 -7.89 -3.19
C GLU A 38 -10.07 -7.73 -4.13
N HIS A 39 -10.59 -6.51 -4.22
CA HIS A 39 -11.70 -6.20 -5.10
C HIS A 39 -11.60 -4.77 -5.62
N GLU A 40 -11.92 -4.59 -6.89
CA GLU A 40 -11.96 -3.29 -7.54
C GLU A 40 -13.42 -2.82 -7.68
N LYS A 41 -13.64 -1.50 -7.59
CA LYS A 41 -14.96 -0.89 -7.77
C LYS A 41 -14.82 0.31 -8.70
N PHE A 42 -15.79 0.48 -9.60
CA PHE A 42 -15.89 1.67 -10.44
C PHE A 42 -16.77 2.73 -9.77
N GLY A 43 -16.16 3.84 -9.37
CA GLY A 43 -16.89 5.01 -8.89
C GLY A 43 -17.40 5.85 -10.05
N PHE A 44 -18.67 6.26 -10.01
CA PHE A 44 -19.28 7.13 -11.00
C PHE A 44 -20.23 8.13 -10.35
N ASP A 45 -20.42 9.27 -11.00
CA ASP A 45 -21.43 10.25 -10.64
C ASP A 45 -22.83 9.73 -11.00
N VAL A 46 -23.77 9.76 -10.06
CA VAL A 46 -25.08 9.09 -10.22
C VAL A 46 -25.96 9.79 -11.26
N GLU A 47 -25.82 11.10 -11.44
CA GLU A 47 -26.65 11.88 -12.37
C GLU A 47 -26.14 11.76 -13.81
N THR A 48 -24.82 11.82 -14.00
CA THR A 48 -24.16 11.88 -15.31
C THR A 48 -23.58 10.54 -15.77
N LEU A 49 -23.47 9.57 -14.87
CA LEU A 49 -22.82 8.25 -15.06
C LEU A 49 -21.36 8.33 -15.50
N ARG A 50 -20.73 9.50 -15.33
CA ARG A 50 -19.31 9.71 -15.65
C ARG A 50 -18.43 9.11 -14.55
N PRO A 51 -17.22 8.63 -14.88
CA PRO A 51 -16.22 8.28 -13.87
C PRO A 51 -15.96 9.44 -12.92
N ILE A 52 -15.75 9.14 -11.65
CA ILE A 52 -15.35 10.16 -10.66
C ILE A 52 -13.93 10.66 -10.95
N THR A 53 -13.67 11.94 -10.67
CA THR A 53 -12.35 12.54 -10.81
C THR A 53 -11.44 12.22 -9.61
N TYR A 54 -10.15 12.45 -9.76
CA TYR A 54 -9.20 12.34 -8.64
C TYR A 54 -9.60 13.24 -7.46
N ASP A 55 -10.06 14.48 -7.68
CA ASP A 55 -10.47 15.37 -6.58
C ASP A 55 -11.64 14.78 -5.78
N GLN A 56 -12.58 14.11 -6.45
CA GLN A 56 -13.68 13.40 -5.80
C GLN A 56 -13.17 12.17 -5.03
N ILE A 57 -12.22 11.43 -5.59
CA ILE A 57 -11.54 10.31 -4.90
C ILE A 57 -10.82 10.80 -3.65
N SER A 58 -10.04 11.87 -3.76
CA SER A 58 -9.31 12.49 -2.64
C SER A 58 -10.27 12.90 -1.52
N ALA A 59 -11.42 13.50 -1.86
CA ALA A 59 -12.44 13.84 -0.88
C ALA A 59 -12.99 12.59 -0.16
N ILE A 60 -13.25 11.50 -0.89
CA ILE A 60 -13.69 10.21 -0.31
C ILE A 60 -12.61 9.65 0.63
N LEU A 61 -11.35 9.60 0.19
CA LEU A 61 -10.24 9.06 0.98
C LEU A 61 -10.00 9.86 2.27
N ASN A 62 -10.03 11.19 2.19
CA ASN A 62 -9.90 12.05 3.37
C ASN A 62 -11.08 11.83 4.33
N GLY A 63 -12.31 11.77 3.82
CA GLY A 63 -13.49 11.52 4.65
C GLY A 63 -13.46 10.15 5.34
N LEU A 64 -12.98 9.10 4.67
CA LEU A 64 -12.80 7.77 5.26
C LEU A 64 -11.68 7.77 6.31
N SER A 65 -10.56 8.43 6.03
CA SER A 65 -9.44 8.58 6.96
C SER A 65 -9.88 9.26 8.26
N GLU A 66 -10.56 10.39 8.17
CA GLU A 66 -11.03 11.15 9.34
C GLU A 66 -12.10 10.40 10.13
N ARG A 67 -13.03 9.74 9.43
CA ARG A 67 -14.14 9.03 10.08
C ARG A 67 -13.72 7.75 10.78
N PHE A 68 -12.76 7.02 10.22
CA PHE A 68 -12.39 5.68 10.68
C PHE A 68 -10.97 5.59 11.22
N GLU A 69 -10.27 6.72 11.30
CA GLU A 69 -8.87 6.83 11.76
C GLU A 69 -7.92 5.94 10.93
N TRP A 70 -8.13 5.91 9.61
CA TRP A 70 -7.26 5.17 8.69
C TRP A 70 -6.07 6.04 8.28
N ASP A 71 -4.88 5.47 8.21
CA ASP A 71 -3.67 6.17 7.82
C ASP A 71 -3.68 6.44 6.30
N LYS A 72 -3.34 7.67 5.92
CA LYS A 72 -3.23 8.07 4.52
C LYS A 72 -1.97 7.53 3.88
N ILE A 73 -2.09 6.99 2.67
CA ILE A 73 -0.99 6.65 1.78
C ILE A 73 -0.85 7.81 0.79
N MET A 74 0.34 8.42 0.77
CA MET A 74 0.63 9.61 -0.01
C MET A 74 1.61 9.28 -1.14
N GLU A 75 1.39 9.86 -2.31
CA GLU A 75 2.36 9.96 -3.40
C GLU A 75 2.52 11.45 -3.72
N GLU A 76 3.72 11.99 -3.54
CA GLU A 76 3.97 13.43 -3.49
C GLU A 76 3.02 14.13 -2.48
N ASN A 77 2.14 15.02 -2.98
CA ASN A 77 1.13 15.74 -2.20
C ASN A 77 -0.28 15.16 -2.37
N HIS A 78 -0.40 14.00 -3.02
CA HIS A 78 -1.67 13.37 -3.38
C HIS A 78 -1.95 12.17 -2.47
N VAL A 79 -3.17 12.09 -1.93
CA VAL A 79 -3.62 10.89 -1.20
C VAL A 79 -4.09 9.87 -2.22
N ILE A 80 -3.45 8.70 -2.23
CA ILE A 80 -3.70 7.63 -3.23
C ILE A 80 -4.37 6.39 -2.62
N GLY A 81 -4.40 6.32 -1.29
CA GLY A 81 -5.01 5.20 -0.59
C GLY A 81 -5.02 5.36 0.91
N LEU A 82 -5.51 4.33 1.58
CA LEU A 82 -5.60 4.21 3.02
C LEU A 82 -5.13 2.84 3.48
N LYS A 83 -4.56 2.80 4.69
CA LYS A 83 -4.24 1.56 5.39
C LYS A 83 -4.82 1.58 6.80
N GLN A 84 -5.27 0.43 7.26
CA GLN A 84 -5.65 0.21 8.65
C GLN A 84 -4.98 -1.05 9.19
N VAL A 85 -4.32 -0.95 10.34
CA VAL A 85 -3.73 -2.08 11.05
C VAL A 85 -4.60 -2.45 12.25
N LEU A 86 -5.20 -3.64 12.22
CA LEU A 86 -5.95 -4.16 13.36
C LEU A 86 -5.02 -5.01 14.24
N TYR A 87 -4.59 -4.44 15.36
CA TYR A 87 -3.58 -5.03 16.27
C TYR A 87 -3.99 -6.38 16.88
N LEU A 88 -5.29 -6.67 16.98
CA LEU A 88 -5.76 -7.89 17.63
C LEU A 88 -5.67 -9.15 16.75
N GLU A 89 -5.59 -9.03 15.42
CA GLU A 89 -5.62 -10.20 14.52
C GLU A 89 -4.53 -10.24 13.43
N ARG A 90 -3.62 -9.24 13.39
CA ARG A 90 -2.69 -9.02 12.26
C ARG A 90 -3.42 -8.96 10.91
N ASN A 91 -4.64 -8.42 10.91
CA ASN A 91 -5.40 -8.17 9.69
C ASN A 91 -5.14 -6.72 9.27
N MET A 92 -4.89 -6.56 7.98
CA MET A 92 -4.53 -5.29 7.38
C MET A 92 -5.48 -5.03 6.22
N ILE A 93 -6.12 -3.88 6.25
CA ILE A 93 -7.02 -3.44 5.18
C ILE A 93 -6.28 -2.38 4.39
N TYR A 94 -6.26 -2.57 3.07
CA TYR A 94 -5.79 -1.57 2.11
C TYR A 94 -6.94 -1.15 1.21
N MET A 95 -7.02 0.15 0.98
CA MET A 95 -7.85 0.73 -0.05
C MET A 95 -6.96 1.62 -0.91
N VAL A 96 -6.82 1.28 -2.18
CA VAL A 96 -6.04 2.05 -3.14
C VAL A 96 -6.98 2.43 -4.28
N PHE A 97 -6.88 3.68 -4.74
CA PHE A 97 -7.62 4.11 -5.93
C PHE A 97 -6.66 4.24 -7.11
N THR A 98 -7.02 3.61 -8.22
CA THR A 98 -6.30 3.71 -9.47
C THR A 98 -7.31 3.98 -10.58
N GLN A 99 -7.46 5.25 -10.98
CA GLN A 99 -8.05 5.66 -12.25
C GLN A 99 -7.81 7.14 -12.52
#